data_AF-A0A2V7WMI8-F1
#
_entry.id   AF-A0A2V7WMI8-F1
#
_cell.length_a   1.000
_cell.length_b   1.000
_cell.length_c   1.000
_cell.angle_alpha   90.00
_cell.angle_beta   90.00
_cell.angle_gamma   90.00
#
_symmetry.space_group_name_H-M   'P 1'
#
loop_
_entity.id
_entity.type
_entity.pdbx_description
1 polymer ?
#
loop_
_entity_poly.entity_id
_entity_poly.type
_entity_poly.pdbx_seq_one_letter_code
_entity_poly.pdbx_strand_id
1 'polypeptide(L)'
;MVGSDRREFQRLSLAKPILGLLDGQNALILDVGVGGAFIEHYGMSLPGQRHKLLFKWKGEDVEFVAEVARSNVVRTSGPMSVSQSGLRFVQAIGKSENRLQDMMATFVGKILAAQKANAMATDPGDTTLQELGGARRSRARGYITYRLLKNGAWIVQPSSSPVQPQDGFTVASYEDEDELEVLRDTYEAADEEGRRLIRLVGELSARTVKKT
;
A
#
# COMPACT_ATOMS: atom_id res chain seq x y z
N MET A 1 18.83 23.27 0.69
CA MET A 1 17.41 23.16 1.07
C MET A 1 16.98 21.73 0.87
N VAL A 2 16.72 21.00 1.96
CA VAL A 2 16.30 19.59 1.90
C VAL A 2 14.83 19.58 1.50
N GLY A 3 14.52 19.11 0.30
CA GLY A 3 13.15 18.93 -0.17
C GLY A 3 12.43 18.00 0.80
N SER A 4 11.40 18.52 1.49
CA SER A 4 10.52 17.69 2.32
C SER A 4 9.99 16.55 1.46
N ASP A 5 10.45 15.33 1.73
CA ASP A 5 9.85 14.11 1.20
C ASP A 5 8.48 13.96 1.88
N ARG A 6 7.49 14.66 1.33
CA ARG A 6 6.14 14.84 1.90
C ARG A 6 5.23 13.66 1.55
N ARG A 7 5.81 12.47 1.40
CA ARG A 7 5.06 11.24 1.12
C ARG A 7 4.57 10.67 2.44
N GLU A 8 3.28 10.87 2.72
CA GLU A 8 2.65 10.34 3.94
C GLU A 8 2.51 8.81 3.92
N PHE A 9 2.59 8.17 2.75
CA PHE A 9 2.41 6.73 2.58
C PHE A 9 3.28 6.15 1.46
N GLN A 10 3.70 4.90 1.64
CA GLN A 10 4.47 4.16 0.66
C GLN A 10 3.58 3.64 -0.49
N ARG A 11 4.17 3.43 -1.68
CA ARG A 11 3.45 2.95 -2.87
C ARG A 11 4.10 1.69 -3.43
N LEU A 12 3.29 0.80 -3.98
CA LEU A 12 3.77 -0.37 -4.72
C LEU A 12 3.91 0.00 -6.19
N SER A 13 5.11 -0.16 -6.72
CA SER A 13 5.31 -0.17 -8.18
C SER A 13 4.73 -1.46 -8.73
N LEU A 14 3.82 -1.35 -9.70
CA LEU A 14 3.15 -2.51 -10.25
C LEU A 14 3.99 -3.11 -11.38
N ALA A 15 4.31 -4.39 -11.28
CA ALA A 15 5.02 -5.12 -12.34
C ALA A 15 4.25 -5.13 -13.68
N LYS A 16 2.91 -5.03 -13.61
CA LYS A 16 2.03 -4.82 -14.75
C LYS A 16 1.03 -3.70 -14.41
N PRO A 17 0.89 -2.67 -15.27
CA PRO A 17 -0.10 -1.63 -15.03
C PRO A 17 -1.52 -2.19 -14.91
N ILE A 18 -2.32 -1.62 -14.02
CA ILE A 18 -3.75 -1.96 -13.90
C ILE A 18 -4.53 -1.06 -14.85
N LEU A 19 -5.37 -1.66 -15.70
CA LEU A 19 -6.31 -0.91 -16.53
C LEU A 19 -7.41 -0.32 -15.65
N GLY A 20 -7.62 0.99 -15.76
CA GLY A 20 -8.67 1.72 -15.06
C GLY A 20 -9.27 2.79 -15.95
N LEU A 21 -10.13 3.60 -15.33
CA LEU A 21 -10.86 4.70 -15.94
C LEU A 21 -10.66 5.95 -15.09
N LEU A 22 -10.27 7.06 -15.73
CA LEU A 22 -10.24 8.41 -15.18
C LEU A 22 -11.40 9.20 -15.80
N ASP A 23 -12.42 9.54 -15.01
CA ASP A 23 -13.68 10.12 -15.49
C ASP A 23 -14.31 9.36 -16.67
N GLY A 24 -14.19 8.02 -16.65
CA GLY A 24 -14.70 7.14 -17.71
C GLY A 24 -13.78 6.99 -18.93
N GLN A 25 -12.64 7.70 -18.98
CA GLN A 25 -11.64 7.53 -20.03
C GLN A 25 -10.55 6.56 -19.60
N ASN A 26 -10.02 5.76 -20.53
CA ASN A 26 -8.98 4.78 -20.22
C ASN A 26 -7.74 5.42 -19.58
N ALA A 27 -7.28 4.81 -18.50
CA ALA A 27 -6.05 5.15 -17.81
C ALA A 27 -5.31 3.88 -17.39
N LEU A 28 -3.99 3.96 -17.30
CA LEU A 28 -3.14 2.89 -16.77
C LEU A 28 -2.64 3.31 -15.39
N ILE A 29 -2.89 2.49 -14.37
CA ILE A 29 -2.36 2.69 -13.04
C ILE A 29 -0.98 2.02 -12.98
N LEU A 30 0.06 2.84 -12.81
CA LEU A 30 1.47 2.45 -12.81
C LEU A 30 1.98 2.14 -11.40
N ASP A 31 1.53 2.92 -10.42
CA ASP A 31 1.73 2.64 -9.00
C ASP A 31 0.44 2.91 -8.22
N VAL A 32 0.28 2.20 -7.11
CA VAL A 32 -0.84 2.39 -6.20
C VAL A 32 -0.39 2.24 -4.76
N GLY A 33 -0.92 3.11 -3.91
CA GLY A 33 -0.76 3.04 -2.47
C GLY A 33 -2.09 3.36 -1.79
N VAL A 34 -2.11 3.28 -0.47
CA VAL A 34 -3.36 3.45 0.29
C VAL A 34 -3.89 4.90 0.26
N GLY A 35 -3.04 5.86 -0.08
CA GLY A 35 -3.39 7.29 -0.17
C GLY A 35 -3.47 7.85 -1.60
N GLY A 36 -3.20 7.06 -2.63
CA GLY A 36 -3.20 7.57 -3.99
C GLY A 36 -2.66 6.60 -5.02
N ALA A 37 -2.60 7.07 -6.27
CA ALA A 37 -2.10 6.32 -7.40
C ALA A 37 -1.19 7.19 -8.27
N PHE A 38 -0.38 6.56 -9.10
CA PHE A 38 0.28 7.19 -10.22
C PHE A 38 -0.26 6.56 -11.49
N ILE A 39 -0.75 7.39 -12.39
CA ILE A 39 -1.46 6.94 -13.57
C ILE A 39 -0.86 7.55 -14.82
N GLU A 40 -1.01 6.85 -15.94
CA GLU A 40 -0.88 7.38 -17.28
C GLU A 40 -2.27 7.49 -17.91
N HIS A 41 -2.56 8.63 -18.53
CA HIS A 41 -3.87 8.89 -19.14
C HIS A 41 -3.74 9.83 -20.33
N TYR A 42 -4.79 9.86 -21.16
CA TYR A 42 -4.90 10.83 -22.24
C TYR A 42 -5.29 12.21 -21.72
N GLY A 43 -4.83 13.24 -22.44
CA GLY A 43 -5.09 14.63 -22.12
C GLY A 43 -4.16 15.17 -21.03
N MET A 44 -4.43 16.41 -20.63
CA MET A 44 -3.73 17.09 -19.55
C MET A 44 -4.66 17.23 -18.35
N SER A 45 -4.11 16.99 -17.16
CA SER A 45 -4.75 17.31 -15.89
C SER A 45 -3.91 18.35 -15.16
N LEU A 46 -4.56 19.29 -14.49
CA LEU A 46 -3.90 20.33 -13.69
C LEU A 46 -3.89 19.95 -12.21
N PRO A 47 -2.83 20.29 -11.46
CA PRO A 47 -2.83 20.13 -10.01
C PRO A 47 -4.07 20.76 -9.35
N GLY A 48 -4.64 20.06 -8.37
CA GLY A 48 -5.86 20.46 -7.67
C GLY A 48 -7.17 20.05 -8.35
N GLN A 49 -7.14 19.61 -9.61
CA GLN A 49 -8.33 19.05 -10.26
C GLN A 49 -8.74 17.74 -9.60
N ARG A 50 -10.05 17.50 -9.53
CA ARG A 50 -10.61 16.27 -9.00
C ARG A 50 -11.22 15.45 -10.12
N HIS A 51 -10.88 14.17 -10.12
CA HIS A 51 -11.33 13.18 -11.08
C HIS A 51 -11.82 11.94 -10.33
N LYS A 52 -12.73 11.19 -10.94
CA LYS A 52 -13.08 9.84 -10.50
C LYS A 52 -12.10 8.85 -11.11
N LEU A 53 -11.39 8.11 -10.25
CA LEU A 53 -10.58 6.97 -10.66
C LEU A 53 -11.35 5.69 -10.34
N LEU A 54 -11.54 4.84 -11.35
CA LEU A 54 -12.22 3.55 -11.24
C LEU A 54 -11.32 2.45 -11.80
N PHE A 55 -11.18 1.34 -11.10
CA PHE A 55 -10.53 0.13 -11.60
C PHE A 55 -11.16 -1.10 -10.96
N LYS A 56 -10.77 -2.31 -11.40
CA LYS A 56 -11.33 -3.56 -10.87
C LYS A 56 -10.32 -4.33 -10.03
N TRP A 57 -10.80 -4.90 -8.93
CA TRP A 57 -10.08 -5.85 -8.10
C TRP A 57 -10.96 -7.07 -7.82
N LYS A 58 -10.50 -8.27 -8.18
CA LYS A 58 -11.28 -9.53 -8.07
C LYS A 58 -12.70 -9.43 -8.66
N GLY A 59 -12.84 -8.71 -9.78
CA GLY A 59 -14.12 -8.47 -10.47
C GLY A 59 -14.96 -7.31 -9.91
N GLU A 60 -14.65 -6.84 -8.71
CA GLU A 60 -15.35 -5.77 -8.01
C GLU A 60 -14.76 -4.39 -8.31
N ASP A 61 -15.60 -3.37 -8.29
CA ASP A 61 -15.17 -2.00 -8.57
C ASP A 61 -14.46 -1.36 -7.38
N VAL A 62 -13.37 -0.65 -7.68
CA VAL A 62 -12.61 0.18 -6.75
C VAL A 62 -12.64 1.59 -7.31
N GLU A 63 -13.42 2.46 -6.67
CA GLU A 63 -13.69 3.82 -7.12
C GLU A 63 -13.34 4.86 -6.04
N PHE A 64 -12.61 5.89 -6.46
CA PHE A 64 -12.21 7.01 -5.63
C PHE A 64 -12.44 8.34 -6.36
N VAL A 65 -12.90 9.35 -5.64
CA VAL A 65 -12.63 10.75 -6.03
C VAL A 65 -11.20 11.05 -5.62
N ALA A 66 -10.39 11.44 -6.60
CA ALA A 66 -8.97 11.68 -6.45
C ALA A 66 -8.60 13.08 -6.95
N GLU A 67 -7.70 13.73 -6.25
CA GLU A 67 -7.17 15.05 -6.59
C GLU A 67 -5.79 14.92 -7.22
N VAL A 68 -5.55 15.64 -8.29
CA VAL A 68 -4.26 15.67 -8.99
C VAL A 68 -3.25 16.41 -8.11
N ALA A 69 -2.27 15.68 -7.58
CA ALA A 69 -1.17 16.27 -6.82
C ALA A 69 -0.09 16.84 -7.76
N ARG A 70 0.14 16.16 -8.90
CA ARG A 70 1.10 16.55 -9.94
C ARG A 70 0.71 15.91 -11.27
N SER A 71 1.10 16.52 -12.36
CA SER A 71 0.86 16.02 -13.72
C SER A 71 1.98 16.48 -14.64
N ASN A 72 2.48 15.56 -15.46
CA ASN A 72 3.51 15.81 -16.46
C ASN A 72 3.08 15.21 -17.80
N VAL A 73 3.14 15.99 -18.88
CA VAL A 73 2.97 15.45 -20.23
C VAL A 73 4.21 14.64 -20.59
N VAL A 74 4.04 13.36 -20.89
CA VAL A 74 5.16 12.45 -21.20
C VAL A 74 5.27 12.13 -22.68
N ARG A 75 4.15 12.22 -23.42
CA ARG A 75 4.12 12.05 -24.87
C ARG A 75 3.16 13.02 -25.50
N THR A 76 3.55 13.54 -26.66
CA THR A 76 2.70 14.41 -27.49
C THR A 76 2.73 13.88 -28.92
N SER A 77 1.57 13.71 -29.52
CA SER A 77 1.42 13.30 -30.92
C SER A 77 0.31 14.10 -31.57
N GLY A 78 0.68 15.18 -32.27
CA GLY A 78 -0.27 16.13 -32.84
C GLY A 78 -1.16 16.76 -31.76
N PRO A 79 -2.50 16.73 -31.88
CA PRO A 79 -3.41 17.29 -30.88
C PRO A 79 -3.56 16.42 -29.61
N MET A 80 -3.01 15.20 -29.61
CA MET A 80 -3.12 14.28 -28.48
C MET A 80 -1.91 14.41 -27.56
N SER A 81 -2.19 14.50 -26.25
CA SER A 81 -1.19 14.38 -25.19
C SER A 81 -1.47 13.15 -24.34
N VAL A 82 -0.42 12.53 -23.85
CA VAL A 82 -0.46 11.52 -22.80
C VAL A 82 0.28 12.10 -21.61
N SER A 83 -0.39 12.13 -20.46
CA SER A 83 0.15 12.64 -19.22
C SER A 83 0.31 11.52 -18.21
N GLN A 84 1.33 11.68 -17.36
CA GLN A 84 1.47 10.91 -16.15
C GLN A 84 1.15 11.79 -14.95
N SER A 85 0.17 11.36 -14.16
CA SER A 85 -0.41 12.13 -13.07
C SER A 85 -0.30 11.37 -11.75
N GLY A 86 0.19 12.06 -10.73
CA GLY A 86 0.10 11.60 -9.35
C GLY A 86 -1.24 12.04 -8.77
N LEU A 87 -2.05 11.07 -8.37
CA LEU A 87 -3.35 11.28 -7.74
C LEU A 87 -3.26 11.05 -6.23
N ARG A 88 -4.00 11.84 -5.46
CA ARG A 88 -4.28 11.66 -4.03
C ARG A 88 -5.74 11.29 -3.85
N PHE A 89 -6.02 10.19 -3.16
CA PHE A 89 -7.40 9.79 -2.87
C PHE A 89 -8.01 10.74 -1.83
N VAL A 90 -9.14 11.34 -2.18
CA VAL A 90 -9.87 12.29 -1.33
C VAL A 90 -11.09 11.62 -0.72
N GLN A 91 -11.78 10.77 -1.48
CA GLN A 91 -12.97 10.09 -1.02
C GLN A 91 -13.09 8.70 -1.67
N ALA A 92 -13.33 7.68 -0.85
CA ALA A 92 -13.69 6.34 -1.33
C ALA A 92 -15.20 6.26 -1.62
N ILE A 93 -15.58 5.60 -2.71
CA ILE A 93 -16.98 5.34 -3.03
C ILE A 93 -17.35 3.92 -2.57
N GLY A 94 -18.40 3.79 -1.77
CA GLY A 94 -18.89 2.49 -1.29
C GLY A 94 -17.83 1.69 -0.51
N LYS A 95 -17.56 0.45 -0.92
CA LYS A 95 -16.60 -0.46 -0.27
C LYS A 95 -15.16 -0.34 -0.81
N SER A 96 -14.88 0.69 -1.61
CA SER A 96 -13.60 0.81 -2.36
C SER A 96 -12.37 0.90 -1.46
N GLU A 97 -12.47 1.54 -0.30
CA GLU A 97 -11.34 1.57 0.66
C GLU A 97 -10.96 0.18 1.15
N ASN A 98 -11.94 -0.64 1.56
CA ASN A 98 -11.69 -2.02 1.98
C ASN A 98 -11.14 -2.87 0.83
N ARG A 99 -11.62 -2.68 -0.40
CA ARG A 99 -11.14 -3.41 -1.58
C ARG A 99 -9.71 -3.02 -1.95
N LEU A 100 -9.38 -1.74 -1.86
CA LEU A 100 -8.01 -1.24 -2.03
C LEU A 100 -7.09 -1.84 -0.97
N GLN A 101 -7.51 -1.87 0.29
CA GLN A 101 -6.71 -2.48 1.37
C GLN A 101 -6.49 -3.98 1.14
N ASP A 102 -7.52 -4.74 0.75
CA ASP A 102 -7.40 -6.16 0.38
C ASP A 102 -6.44 -6.37 -0.81
N MET A 103 -6.53 -5.50 -1.82
CA MET A 103 -5.62 -5.52 -2.96
C MET A 103 -4.17 -5.32 -2.51
N MET A 104 -3.90 -4.28 -1.73
CA MET A 104 -2.57 -3.96 -1.23
C MET A 104 -2.01 -5.09 -0.37
N ALA A 105 -2.80 -5.63 0.57
CA ALA A 105 -2.39 -6.75 1.41
C ALA A 105 -2.07 -8.00 0.58
N THR A 106 -2.90 -8.32 -0.41
CA THR A 106 -2.68 -9.45 -1.32
C THR A 106 -1.39 -9.28 -2.13
N PHE A 107 -1.11 -8.08 -2.66
CA PHE A 107 0.12 -7.83 -3.40
C PHE A 107 1.36 -7.94 -2.51
N VAL A 108 1.33 -7.36 -1.31
CA VAL A 108 2.46 -7.46 -0.39
C VAL A 108 2.70 -8.91 0.02
N GLY A 109 1.66 -9.65 0.41
CA GLY A 109 1.79 -11.06 0.78
C GLY A 109 2.43 -11.91 -0.32
N LYS A 110 2.07 -11.67 -1.59
CA LYS A 110 2.70 -12.33 -2.74
C LYS A 110 4.18 -11.98 -2.91
N ILE A 111 4.55 -10.71 -2.73
CA ILE A 111 5.95 -10.29 -2.88
C ILE A 111 6.80 -10.87 -1.74
N LEU A 112 6.30 -10.83 -0.50
CA LEU A 112 6.98 -11.42 0.66
C LEU A 112 7.14 -12.93 0.51
N ALA A 113 6.10 -13.64 0.05
CA ALA A 113 6.18 -15.07 -0.23
C ALA A 113 7.23 -15.39 -1.31
N ALA A 114 7.28 -14.60 -2.39
CA ALA A 114 8.29 -14.76 -3.44
C ALA A 114 9.71 -14.48 -2.93
N GLN A 115 9.89 -13.46 -2.08
CA GLN A 115 11.18 -13.15 -1.45
C GLN A 115 11.64 -14.30 -0.53
N LYS A 116 10.74 -14.83 0.30
CA LYS A 116 11.00 -15.99 1.16
C LYS A 116 11.42 -17.22 0.33
N ALA A 117 10.68 -17.54 -0.72
CA ALA A 117 10.99 -18.68 -1.58
C ALA A 117 12.35 -18.53 -2.28
N ASN A 118 12.69 -17.31 -2.75
CA ASN A 118 13.98 -17.04 -3.37
C ASN A 118 15.16 -17.06 -2.38
N ALA A 119 14.93 -16.65 -1.13
CA ALA A 119 15.92 -16.69 -0.06
C ALA A 119 16.12 -18.11 0.51
N MET A 120 15.09 -18.97 0.47
CA MET A 120 15.12 -20.30 1.08
C MET A 120 15.43 -21.44 0.12
N ALA A 121 15.33 -21.27 -1.20
CA ALA A 121 15.67 -22.24 -2.26
C ALA A 121 15.33 -23.73 -2.01
N THR A 122 14.38 -24.03 -1.10
CA THR A 122 13.94 -25.38 -0.77
C THR A 122 12.50 -25.32 -0.22
N ASP A 123 11.63 -26.06 -0.89
CA ASP A 123 10.23 -26.43 -0.64
C ASP A 123 9.08 -25.41 -0.72
N PRO A 124 7.99 -25.73 -1.47
CA PRO A 124 6.78 -24.93 -1.57
C PRO A 124 5.79 -25.34 -0.48
N GLY A 125 5.80 -24.62 0.63
CA GLY A 125 4.75 -24.78 1.64
C GLY A 125 4.96 -23.83 2.79
N ASP A 126 4.34 -22.65 2.73
CA ASP A 126 3.36 -22.27 3.75
C ASP A 126 2.63 -20.99 3.32
N THR A 127 1.31 -20.98 3.45
CA THR A 127 0.39 -19.98 2.88
C THR A 127 -0.08 -18.96 3.92
N THR A 128 0.71 -18.72 4.95
CA THR A 128 0.32 -17.93 6.14
C THR A 128 0.25 -16.42 5.89
N LEU A 129 0.94 -15.89 4.86
CA LEU A 129 0.89 -14.46 4.52
C LEU A 129 -0.39 -14.03 3.79
N GLN A 130 -1.14 -14.98 3.21
CA GLN A 130 -2.39 -14.69 2.50
C GLN A 130 -3.54 -14.37 3.47
N GLU A 131 -3.39 -14.78 4.74
CA GLU A 131 -4.39 -14.59 5.80
C GLU A 131 -4.32 -13.20 6.46
N LEU A 132 -3.15 -12.54 6.39
CA LEU A 132 -2.95 -11.14 6.83
C LEU A 132 -3.89 -10.13 6.15
N GLY A 133 -4.42 -10.45 4.97
CA GLY A 133 -5.38 -9.59 4.25
C GLY A 133 -6.85 -9.98 4.44
N GLY A 134 -7.12 -11.21 4.88
CA GLY A 134 -8.45 -11.81 4.86
C GLY A 134 -9.15 -11.81 6.21
N ALA A 135 -8.41 -11.92 7.30
CA ALA A 135 -8.97 -12.10 8.64
C ALA A 135 -8.82 -10.83 9.49
N ARG A 136 -9.81 -10.64 10.38
CA ARG A 136 -9.81 -9.69 11.51
C ARG A 136 -10.11 -8.24 11.16
N ARG A 137 -11.41 -7.95 11.04
CA ARG A 137 -11.99 -6.62 11.25
C ARG A 137 -12.85 -6.63 12.50
N SER A 138 -12.25 -6.42 13.67
CA SER A 138 -12.99 -6.16 14.91
C SER A 138 -12.28 -5.18 15.82
N ARG A 139 -12.86 -3.98 15.95
CA ARG A 139 -12.67 -2.93 16.98
C ARG A 139 -11.34 -2.97 17.78
N ALA A 140 -10.20 -2.71 17.14
CA ALA A 140 -8.99 -2.29 17.85
C ALA A 140 -9.24 -0.98 18.60
N ARG A 141 -8.57 -0.84 19.75
CA ARG A 141 -8.52 0.40 20.56
C ARG A 141 -7.13 1.05 20.60
N GLY A 142 -6.15 0.52 19.86
CA GLY A 142 -4.79 1.06 19.84
C GLY A 142 -3.87 0.33 18.85
N TYR A 143 -2.59 0.67 18.89
CA TYR A 143 -1.55 0.12 18.04
C TYR A 143 -0.48 -0.58 18.89
N ILE A 144 0.27 -1.48 18.27
CA ILE A 144 1.50 -2.03 18.84
C ILE A 144 2.62 -1.76 17.83
N THR A 145 3.72 -1.24 18.32
CA THR A 145 4.93 -0.97 17.53
C THR A 145 6.02 -1.94 17.92
N TYR A 146 6.55 -2.64 16.91
CA TYR A 146 7.71 -3.51 16.98
C TYR A 146 8.92 -2.74 16.43
N ARG A 147 10.03 -2.74 17.16
CA ARG A 147 11.30 -2.14 16.72
C ARG A 147 12.46 -3.11 16.89
N LEU A 148 13.24 -3.26 15.82
CA LEU A 148 14.48 -4.01 15.78
C LEU A 148 15.64 -3.09 16.17
N LEU A 149 16.26 -3.38 17.31
CA LEU A 149 17.44 -2.69 17.77
C LEU A 149 18.69 -3.12 16.99
N LYS A 150 19.73 -2.28 17.02
CA LYS A 150 21.03 -2.56 16.37
C LYS A 150 21.73 -3.84 16.85
N ASN A 151 21.38 -4.33 18.05
CA ASN A 151 21.91 -5.57 18.61
C ASN A 151 21.09 -6.81 18.22
N GLY A 152 20.10 -6.68 17.33
CA GLY A 152 19.21 -7.78 16.92
C GLY A 152 18.03 -8.02 17.86
N ALA A 153 17.93 -7.29 18.98
CA ALA A 153 16.81 -7.46 19.91
C ALA A 153 15.56 -6.72 19.44
N TRP A 154 14.38 -7.30 19.69
CA TRP A 154 13.10 -6.66 19.43
C TRP A 154 12.57 -5.94 20.69
N ILE A 155 12.07 -4.71 20.50
CA ILE A 155 11.25 -4.01 21.49
C ILE A 155 9.82 -3.96 20.98
N VAL A 156 8.89 -4.35 21.84
CA VAL A 156 7.44 -4.28 21.60
C VAL A 156 6.84 -3.27 22.56
N GLN A 157 6.08 -2.31 22.04
CA GLN A 157 5.44 -1.29 22.87
C GLN A 157 4.05 -0.92 22.35
N PRO A 158 3.06 -0.73 23.24
CA PRO A 158 1.81 -0.08 22.87
C PRO A 158 2.09 1.31 22.29
N SER A 159 1.39 1.65 21.21
CA SER A 159 1.49 2.94 20.56
C SER A 159 0.10 3.55 20.40
N SER A 160 0.03 4.88 20.54
CA SER A 160 -1.15 5.69 20.21
C SER A 160 -1.09 6.25 18.78
N SER A 161 0.00 6.00 18.05
CA SER A 161 0.24 6.49 16.70
C SER A 161 0.34 5.35 15.69
N PRO A 162 -0.33 5.45 14.52
CA PRO A 162 -0.22 4.48 13.43
C PRO A 162 1.06 4.66 12.58
N VAL A 163 1.93 5.61 12.94
CA VAL A 163 3.15 5.92 12.17
C VAL A 163 4.09 4.71 12.19
N GLN A 164 4.56 4.31 11.01
CA GLN A 164 5.52 3.23 10.86
C GLN A 164 6.93 3.71 11.25
N PRO A 165 7.63 3.03 12.18
CA PRO A 165 9.04 3.30 12.45
C PRO A 165 9.92 2.89 11.25
N GLN A 166 11.12 3.47 11.13
CA GLN A 166 12.08 3.04 10.10
C GLN A 166 12.76 1.71 10.46
N ASP A 167 12.90 1.45 11.75
CA ASP A 167 13.55 0.30 12.38
C ASP A 167 12.54 -0.78 12.81
N GLY A 168 11.37 -0.85 12.19
CA GLY A 168 10.40 -1.91 12.47
C GLY A 168 9.06 -1.68 11.78
N PHE A 169 7.96 -2.00 12.47
CA PHE A 169 6.59 -1.80 11.96
C PHE A 169 5.59 -1.58 13.10
N THR A 170 4.46 -0.95 12.77
CA THR A 170 3.33 -0.70 13.67
C THR A 170 2.09 -1.38 13.10
N VAL A 171 1.35 -2.12 13.92
CA VAL A 171 0.12 -2.85 13.56
C VAL A 171 -1.02 -2.52 14.53
N ALA A 172 -2.24 -2.95 14.21
CA ALA A 172 -3.36 -2.94 15.13
C ALA A 172 -3.10 -3.88 16.34
N SER A 173 -3.62 -3.54 17.51
CA SER A 173 -3.32 -4.25 18.76
C SER A 173 -3.97 -5.64 18.92
N TYR A 174 -4.63 -6.21 17.91
CA TYR A 174 -5.32 -7.52 17.98
C TYR A 174 -4.77 -8.56 16.99
N GLU A 175 -3.68 -8.25 16.29
CA GLU A 175 -3.07 -9.20 15.37
C GLU A 175 -2.65 -10.48 16.10
N ASP A 176 -2.65 -11.61 15.39
CA ASP A 176 -2.27 -12.89 15.97
C ASP A 176 -0.80 -12.88 16.39
N GLU A 177 -0.48 -13.46 17.54
CA GLU A 177 0.89 -13.49 18.05
C GLU A 177 1.79 -14.35 17.15
N ASP A 178 1.26 -15.43 16.58
CA ASP A 178 1.97 -16.31 15.64
C ASP A 178 2.24 -15.59 14.31
N GLU A 179 1.26 -14.83 13.80
CA GLU A 179 1.40 -14.04 12.57
C GLU A 179 2.43 -12.90 12.76
N LEU A 180 2.48 -12.31 13.95
CA LEU A 180 3.43 -11.24 14.30
C LEU A 180 4.86 -11.74 14.52
N GLU A 181 5.03 -12.98 15.00
CA GLU A 181 6.33 -13.63 15.03
C GLU A 181 6.87 -13.83 13.60
N VAL A 182 6.05 -14.36 12.69
CA VAL A 182 6.42 -14.51 11.27
C VAL A 182 6.79 -13.16 10.63
N LEU A 183 6.04 -12.09 10.92
CA LEU A 183 6.35 -10.75 10.42
C LEU A 183 7.68 -10.19 10.96
N ARG A 184 8.02 -10.46 12.24
CA ARG A 184 9.32 -10.07 12.84
C ARG A 184 10.47 -10.80 12.18
N ASP A 185 10.37 -12.12 12.05
CA ASP A 185 11.41 -12.95 11.44
C ASP A 185 11.63 -12.55 9.97
N THR A 186 10.54 -12.33 9.23
CA THR A 186 10.60 -11.87 7.85
C THR A 186 11.24 -10.48 7.78
N TYR A 187 10.95 -9.57 8.72
CA TYR A 187 11.53 -8.23 8.74
C TYR A 187 13.03 -8.25 9.01
N GLU A 188 13.47 -9.10 9.94
CA GLU A 188 14.87 -9.22 10.30
C GLU A 188 15.72 -9.75 9.14
N ALA A 189 15.24 -10.79 8.46
CA ALA A 189 15.90 -11.43 7.32
C ALA A 189 15.78 -10.65 6.00
N ALA A 190 14.80 -9.74 5.89
CA ALA A 190 14.55 -8.99 4.67
C ALA A 190 15.61 -7.92 4.39
N ASP A 191 15.82 -7.66 3.10
CA ASP A 191 16.49 -6.46 2.63
C ASP A 191 15.62 -5.20 2.83
N GLU A 192 16.15 -4.04 2.47
CA GLU A 192 15.43 -2.78 2.65
C GLU A 192 14.09 -2.74 1.90
N GLU A 193 13.95 -3.46 0.78
CA GLU A 193 12.68 -3.55 0.03
C GLU A 193 11.67 -4.43 0.75
N GLY A 194 12.07 -5.60 1.26
CA GLY A 194 11.20 -6.46 2.06
C GLY A 194 10.76 -5.78 3.36
N ARG A 195 11.66 -5.07 4.06
CA ARG A 195 11.30 -4.25 5.24
C ARG A 195 10.35 -3.12 4.91
N ARG A 196 10.49 -2.53 3.72
CA ARG A 196 9.56 -1.54 3.16
C ARG A 196 8.17 -2.12 2.94
N LEU A 197 8.07 -3.35 2.46
CA LEU A 197 6.79 -4.03 2.22
C LEU A 197 6.08 -4.41 3.53
N ILE A 198 6.83 -4.86 4.53
CA ILE A 198 6.26 -5.20 5.85
C ILE A 198 5.68 -3.96 6.52
N ARG A 199 6.35 -2.81 6.42
CA ARG A 199 5.79 -1.53 6.92
C ARG A 199 4.48 -1.17 6.22
N LEU A 200 4.34 -1.46 4.93
CA LEU A 200 3.10 -1.23 4.20
C LEU A 200 1.95 -2.15 4.69
N VAL A 201 2.23 -3.41 5.05
CA VAL A 201 1.25 -4.28 5.74
C VAL A 201 0.87 -3.68 7.09
N GLY A 202 1.84 -3.19 7.85
CA GLY A 202 1.61 -2.47 9.10
C GLY A 202 0.69 -1.26 8.92
N GLU A 203 0.88 -0.46 7.87
CA GLU A 203 0.01 0.69 7.55
C GLU A 203 -1.43 0.26 7.29
N LEU A 204 -1.62 -0.85 6.57
CA LEU A 204 -2.94 -1.40 6.26
C LEU A 204 -3.63 -1.91 7.53
N SER A 205 -2.91 -2.67 8.36
CA SER A 205 -3.38 -3.15 9.65
C SER A 205 -3.80 -1.97 10.55
N ALA A 206 -2.96 -0.94 10.68
CA ALA A 206 -3.23 0.23 11.50
C ALA A 206 -4.50 1.02 11.06
N ARG A 207 -4.89 0.97 9.78
CA ARG A 207 -6.11 1.65 9.30
C ARG A 207 -7.41 0.96 9.74
N THR A 208 -7.34 -0.28 10.22
CA THR A 208 -8.52 -0.99 10.76
C THR A 208 -8.93 -0.45 12.14
N VAL A 209 -8.07 0.32 12.82
CA VAL A 209 -8.35 0.94 14.11
C VAL A 209 -9.31 2.12 13.92
N LYS A 210 -10.49 2.07 14.55
CA LYS A 210 -11.44 3.19 14.49
C LYS A 210 -10.89 4.39 15.26
N LYS A 211 -10.82 5.56 14.62
CA LYS A 211 -10.64 6.84 15.32
C LYS A 211 -11.88 7.07 16.20
N THR A 212 -11.67 7.22 17.51
CA THR A 212 -12.72 7.59 18.46
C THR A 212 -12.98 9.08 18.39
#